data_AF-A0AA97N9B9-F1
#
_entry.id   AF-A0AA97N9B9-F1
#
_cell.length_a   1.000
_cell.length_b   1.000
_cell.length_c   1.000
_cell.angle_alpha   90.00
_cell.angle_beta   90.00
_cell.angle_gamma   90.00
#
_symmetry.space_group_name_H-M   'P 1'
#
loop_
_entity.id
_entity.type
_entity.pdbx_description
1 polymer ?
#
loop_
_entity_poly.entity_id
_entity_poly.type
_entity_poly.pdbx_seq_one_letter_code
_entity_poly.pdbx_strand_id
1 'polypeptide(L)'
;EWPQTGRLALYLLGLRATCPPPEPHPQRSLVTWLKYYLEEDWTGSRRHGHPVTSYYQYGLGVLALCVHHKRVREEVIRRLLTAQHHGRLGHGGNTVDTEAVVALAFACLEKKRLVGAGLAAELRAAAHRASRSMAEAQGPDGIIGNIYSTPWALQVFLATGMCQTEPAYGPAMAALLDNLDAFSTAATMAQVLPVLHGRSYLDIASLHCQEEPDMLTPMAMEPPTEVLGNKTVQLVVECPPPWCSQLRLYDRPVPVPAAASLLDVLWAAAAQEPHNFTFDTQDTSQGPFLTQVLGLEARQQKRNYWQLLTAPNTPLQMGVADYRPRDGETLILRLSGW
;
A
#
# COMPACT_ATOMS: atom_id res chain seq x y z
N GLU A 1 1.63 18.96 -10.36
CA GLU A 1 0.58 18.12 -9.76
C GLU A 1 0.79 16.68 -10.23
N TRP A 2 0.68 15.72 -9.32
CA TRP A 2 1.10 14.33 -9.54
C TRP A 2 0.05 13.51 -10.30
N PRO A 3 0.44 12.51 -11.12
CA PRO A 3 -0.51 11.59 -11.74
C PRO A 3 -1.32 10.90 -10.65
N GLN A 4 -2.64 11.06 -10.68
CA GLN A 4 -3.53 10.61 -9.62
C GLN A 4 -4.00 9.16 -9.82
N THR A 5 -3.28 8.30 -10.57
CA THR A 5 -3.73 6.95 -10.94
C THR A 5 -4.30 6.20 -9.73
N GLY A 6 -3.52 6.10 -8.64
CA GLY A 6 -3.95 5.38 -7.44
C GLY A 6 -5.15 6.02 -6.72
N ARG A 7 -5.11 7.34 -6.46
CA ARG A 7 -6.20 8.03 -5.73
C ARG A 7 -7.49 8.04 -6.53
N LEU A 8 -7.41 8.29 -7.84
CA LEU A 8 -8.58 8.26 -8.73
C LEU A 8 -9.13 6.84 -8.88
N ALA A 9 -8.27 5.82 -8.91
CA ALA A 9 -8.70 4.43 -8.91
C ALA A 9 -9.44 4.05 -7.61
N LEU A 10 -8.89 4.38 -6.44
CA LEU A 10 -9.55 4.17 -5.15
C LEU A 10 -10.90 4.90 -5.08
N TYR A 11 -10.94 6.16 -5.54
CA TYR A 11 -12.18 6.92 -5.60
C TYR A 11 -13.22 6.22 -6.48
N LEU A 12 -12.84 5.74 -7.66
CA LEU A 12 -13.74 4.98 -8.53
C LEU A 12 -14.18 3.66 -7.89
N LEU A 13 -13.31 2.93 -7.18
CA LEU A 13 -13.71 1.74 -6.42
C LEU A 13 -14.77 2.10 -5.36
N GLY A 14 -14.55 3.17 -4.59
CA GLY A 14 -15.51 3.67 -3.63
C GLY A 14 -16.85 4.05 -4.26
N LEU A 15 -16.83 4.78 -5.38
CA LEU A 15 -18.05 5.11 -6.14
C LEU A 15 -18.79 3.88 -6.66
N ARG A 16 -18.09 2.78 -6.96
CA ARG A 16 -18.77 1.54 -7.36
C ARG A 16 -19.42 0.84 -6.17
N ALA A 17 -18.88 1.05 -4.97
CA ALA A 17 -19.40 0.53 -3.71
C ALA A 17 -20.58 1.35 -3.16
N THR A 18 -20.81 2.60 -3.62
CA THR A 18 -22.01 3.37 -3.26
C THR A 18 -23.24 2.86 -4.01
N CYS A 19 -24.38 2.74 -3.32
CA CYS A 19 -25.67 2.40 -3.93
C CYS A 19 -26.76 3.43 -3.60
N PRO A 20 -27.49 3.95 -4.60
CA PRO A 20 -27.32 3.70 -6.04
C PRO A 20 -26.01 4.30 -6.58
N PRO A 21 -25.49 3.82 -7.73
CA PRO A 21 -24.34 4.45 -8.36
C PRO A 21 -24.64 5.94 -8.65
N PRO A 22 -23.67 6.84 -8.46
CA PRO A 22 -23.85 8.27 -8.71
C PRO A 22 -24.23 8.55 -10.17
N GLU A 23 -24.73 9.76 -10.46
CA GLU A 23 -25.13 10.12 -11.81
C GLU A 23 -24.04 9.81 -12.86
N PRO A 24 -24.41 9.32 -14.06
CA PRO A 24 -23.43 8.84 -15.05
C PRO A 24 -22.48 9.93 -15.58
N HIS A 25 -22.86 11.21 -15.52
CA HIS A 25 -22.15 12.31 -16.19
C HIS A 25 -20.79 12.63 -15.54
N PRO A 26 -20.71 12.92 -14.23
CA PRO A 26 -19.41 13.09 -13.54
C PRO A 26 -18.51 11.84 -13.66
N GLN A 27 -19.11 10.65 -13.60
CA GLN A 27 -18.39 9.37 -13.65
C GLN A 27 -17.68 9.12 -15.00
N ARG A 28 -18.28 9.54 -16.13
CA ARG A 28 -17.66 9.41 -17.46
C ARG A 28 -16.37 10.21 -17.60
N SER A 29 -16.31 11.39 -16.99
CA SER A 29 -15.11 12.24 -17.00
C SER A 29 -13.98 11.56 -16.21
N LEU A 30 -14.28 11.02 -15.03
CA LEU A 30 -13.31 10.35 -14.16
C LEU A 30 -12.72 9.07 -14.77
N VAL A 31 -13.55 8.26 -15.44
CA VAL A 31 -13.08 7.08 -16.18
C VAL A 31 -12.12 7.48 -17.31
N THR A 32 -12.42 8.58 -18.01
CA THR A 32 -11.54 9.10 -19.07
C THR A 32 -10.20 9.55 -18.51
N TRP A 33 -10.20 10.27 -17.39
CA TRP A 33 -8.98 10.66 -16.68
C TRP A 33 -8.16 9.46 -16.20
N LEU A 34 -8.81 8.43 -15.64
CA LEU A 34 -8.09 7.24 -15.20
C LEU A 34 -7.43 6.51 -16.38
N LYS A 35 -8.11 6.43 -17.53
CA LYS A 35 -7.52 5.89 -18.77
C LYS A 35 -6.31 6.71 -19.22
N TYR A 36 -6.42 8.04 -19.19
CA TYR A 36 -5.31 8.93 -19.53
C TYR A 36 -4.09 8.68 -18.63
N TYR A 37 -4.27 8.66 -17.30
CA TYR A 37 -3.15 8.42 -16.37
C TYR A 37 -2.55 7.03 -16.51
N LEU A 38 -3.35 5.99 -16.80
CA LEU A 38 -2.81 4.66 -17.10
C LEU A 38 -1.98 4.62 -18.40
N GLU A 39 -2.34 5.42 -19.40
CA GLU A 39 -1.54 5.57 -20.62
C GLU A 39 -0.22 6.30 -20.35
N GLU A 40 -0.21 7.29 -19.45
CA GLU A 40 1.03 7.92 -18.98
C GLU A 40 1.91 6.92 -18.24
N ASP A 41 1.34 6.14 -17.31
CA ASP A 41 2.04 5.07 -16.59
C ASP A 41 2.60 4.01 -17.54
N TRP A 42 1.82 3.61 -18.55
CA TRP A 42 2.28 2.71 -19.61
C TRP A 42 3.44 3.31 -20.42
N THR A 43 3.31 4.57 -20.84
CA THR A 43 4.35 5.26 -21.61
C THR A 43 5.63 5.40 -20.81
N GLY A 44 5.53 5.79 -19.54
CA GLY A 44 6.63 5.82 -18.58
C GLY A 44 7.29 4.46 -18.45
N SER A 45 6.49 3.38 -18.34
CA SER A 45 7.00 2.02 -18.24
C SER A 45 7.82 1.57 -19.46
N ARG A 46 7.46 2.02 -20.66
CA ARG A 46 8.28 1.75 -21.85
C ARG A 46 9.56 2.58 -21.89
N ARG A 47 9.49 3.85 -21.49
CA ARG A 47 10.62 4.78 -21.55
C ARG A 47 11.67 4.51 -20.48
N HIS A 48 11.24 4.20 -19.26
CA HIS A 48 12.11 4.12 -18.08
C HIS A 48 12.23 2.69 -17.52
N GLY A 49 11.44 1.74 -18.03
CA GLY A 49 11.40 0.36 -17.50
C GLY A 49 10.44 0.18 -16.32
N HIS A 50 9.77 1.24 -15.86
CA HIS A 50 8.80 1.24 -14.76
C HIS A 50 7.73 2.33 -14.94
N PRO A 51 6.52 2.18 -14.35
CA PRO A 51 5.48 3.19 -14.40
C PRO A 51 5.95 4.55 -13.84
N VAL A 52 5.25 5.63 -14.20
CA VAL A 52 5.48 6.96 -13.61
C VAL A 52 5.16 6.91 -12.12
N THR A 53 4.13 6.15 -11.75
CA THR A 53 3.72 5.89 -10.37
C THR A 53 4.42 4.64 -9.80
N SER A 54 3.71 3.52 -9.70
CA SER A 54 4.19 2.19 -9.30
C SER A 54 3.31 1.12 -9.95
N TYR A 55 3.77 -0.14 -10.01
CA TYR A 55 2.92 -1.22 -10.52
C TYR A 55 1.69 -1.49 -9.63
N TYR A 56 1.75 -1.12 -8.35
CA TYR A 56 0.58 -1.16 -7.46
C TYR A 56 -0.51 -0.21 -7.96
N GLN A 57 -0.17 1.07 -8.19
CA GLN A 57 -1.14 2.06 -8.68
C GLN A 57 -1.61 1.75 -10.10
N TYR A 58 -0.70 1.25 -10.95
CA TYR A 58 -1.04 0.79 -12.29
C TYR A 58 -2.08 -0.34 -12.24
N GLY A 59 -1.80 -1.40 -11.46
CA GLY A 59 -2.72 -2.53 -11.26
C GLY A 59 -4.06 -2.06 -10.70
N LEU A 60 -4.03 -1.13 -9.75
CA LEU A 60 -5.22 -0.56 -9.13
C LEU A 60 -6.10 0.20 -10.14
N GLY A 61 -5.48 0.95 -11.05
CA GLY A 61 -6.20 1.61 -12.14
C GLY A 61 -6.86 0.62 -13.10
N VAL A 62 -6.18 -0.48 -13.45
CA VAL A 62 -6.76 -1.55 -14.28
C VAL A 62 -7.93 -2.23 -13.57
N LEU A 63 -7.78 -2.53 -12.27
CA LEU A 63 -8.85 -3.09 -11.44
C LEU A 63 -10.06 -2.15 -11.40
N ALA A 64 -9.85 -0.86 -11.12
CA ALA A 64 -10.91 0.14 -11.07
C ALA A 64 -11.65 0.25 -12.41
N LEU A 65 -10.96 0.31 -13.54
CA LEU A 65 -11.62 0.30 -14.85
C LEU A 65 -12.43 -0.98 -15.08
N CYS A 66 -11.90 -2.13 -14.67
CA CYS A 66 -12.58 -3.41 -14.82
C CYS A 66 -13.88 -3.50 -14.01
N VAL A 67 -13.89 -3.09 -12.73
CA VAL A 67 -15.12 -3.16 -11.91
C VAL A 67 -16.23 -2.21 -12.41
N HIS A 68 -15.85 -1.18 -13.16
CA HIS A 68 -16.75 -0.27 -13.88
C HIS A 68 -17.14 -0.78 -15.28
N HIS A 69 -16.81 -2.03 -15.61
CA HIS A 69 -17.06 -2.66 -16.91
C HIS A 69 -16.44 -1.88 -18.08
N LYS A 70 -15.26 -1.28 -17.88
CA LYS A 70 -14.54 -0.53 -18.91
C LYS A 70 -13.38 -1.35 -19.45
N ARG A 71 -13.30 -1.45 -20.77
CA ARG A 71 -12.18 -2.08 -21.46
C ARG A 71 -10.91 -1.24 -21.28
N VAL A 72 -9.80 -1.95 -21.12
CA VAL A 72 -8.43 -1.44 -21.06
C VAL A 72 -7.70 -1.91 -22.32
N ARG A 73 -6.79 -1.10 -22.86
CA ARG A 73 -5.99 -1.48 -24.04
C ARG A 73 -5.15 -2.71 -23.72
N GLU A 74 -5.06 -3.65 -24.66
CA GLU A 74 -4.33 -4.91 -24.44
C GLU A 74 -2.86 -4.68 -24.09
N GLU A 75 -2.18 -3.71 -24.70
CA GLU A 75 -0.77 -3.41 -24.39
C GLU A 75 -0.55 -2.92 -22.94
N VAL A 76 -1.54 -2.23 -22.37
CA VAL A 76 -1.53 -1.78 -20.96
C VAL A 76 -1.60 -3.01 -20.04
N ILE A 77 -2.44 -3.98 -20.39
CA ILE A 77 -2.57 -5.24 -19.65
C ILE A 77 -1.31 -6.11 -19.80
N ARG A 78 -0.80 -6.26 -21.03
CA ARG A 78 0.41 -7.04 -21.32
C ARG A 78 1.62 -6.48 -20.59
N ARG A 79 1.68 -5.17 -20.33
CA ARG A 79 2.75 -4.59 -19.53
C ARG A 79 2.79 -5.14 -18.11
N LEU A 80 1.63 -5.28 -17.45
CA LEU A 80 1.53 -5.90 -16.12
C LEU A 80 1.93 -7.37 -16.16
N LEU A 81 1.50 -8.12 -17.18
CA LEU A 81 1.87 -9.52 -17.36
C LEU A 81 3.39 -9.69 -17.49
N THR A 82 4.05 -8.87 -18.31
CA THR A 82 5.52 -8.90 -18.44
C THR A 82 6.21 -8.54 -17.14
N ALA A 83 5.70 -7.55 -16.41
CA ALA A 83 6.28 -7.14 -15.13
C ALA A 83 6.17 -8.25 -14.08
N GLN A 84 5.02 -8.92 -13.96
CA GLN A 84 4.83 -10.07 -13.08
C GLN A 84 5.73 -11.24 -13.49
N HIS A 85 5.73 -11.62 -14.77
CA HIS A 85 6.51 -12.75 -15.27
C HIS A 85 8.01 -12.60 -15.00
N HIS A 86 8.54 -11.39 -15.05
CA HIS A 86 9.96 -11.12 -14.78
C HIS A 86 10.28 -10.76 -13.34
N GLY A 87 9.32 -10.86 -12.40
CA GLY A 87 9.52 -10.48 -11.00
C GLY A 87 9.86 -8.99 -10.82
N ARG A 88 9.35 -8.12 -11.70
CA ARG A 88 9.66 -6.67 -11.74
C ARG A 88 8.55 -5.79 -11.16
N LEU A 89 7.67 -6.36 -10.35
CA LEU A 89 6.53 -5.64 -9.77
C LEU A 89 6.93 -4.69 -8.64
N GLY A 90 8.05 -4.93 -7.96
CA GLY A 90 8.56 -4.08 -6.90
C GLY A 90 10.07 -3.98 -6.91
N HIS A 91 10.60 -3.26 -5.92
CA HIS A 91 12.02 -3.18 -5.63
C HIS A 91 12.23 -3.52 -4.16
N GLY A 92 13.10 -4.49 -3.88
CA GLY A 92 13.61 -4.84 -2.55
C GLY A 92 12.53 -5.07 -1.47
N GLY A 93 12.37 -6.32 -1.01
CA GLY A 93 11.49 -6.66 0.11
C GLY A 93 10.15 -7.27 -0.30
N ASN A 94 9.11 -7.02 0.50
CA ASN A 94 7.79 -7.62 0.34
C ASN A 94 7.03 -7.01 -0.86
N THR A 95 6.72 -7.83 -1.87
CA THR A 95 6.00 -7.40 -3.09
C THR A 95 4.54 -7.89 -3.13
N VAL A 96 4.08 -8.56 -2.06
CA VAL A 96 2.77 -9.19 -1.97
C VAL A 96 1.65 -8.21 -2.28
N ASP A 97 1.69 -6.97 -1.78
CA ASP A 97 0.64 -5.96 -2.01
C ASP A 97 0.49 -5.64 -3.50
N THR A 98 1.63 -5.48 -4.19
CA THR A 98 1.63 -5.15 -5.61
C THR A 98 1.20 -6.34 -6.45
N GLU A 99 1.72 -7.54 -6.14
CA GLU A 99 1.32 -8.76 -6.82
C GLU A 99 -0.19 -9.03 -6.63
N ALA A 100 -0.73 -8.77 -5.44
CA ALA A 100 -2.14 -8.98 -5.13
C ALA A 100 -3.05 -8.05 -5.92
N VAL A 101 -2.77 -6.75 -5.95
CA VAL A 101 -3.58 -5.81 -6.74
C VAL A 101 -3.55 -6.16 -8.23
N VAL A 102 -2.39 -6.57 -8.75
CA VAL A 102 -2.27 -7.02 -10.16
C VAL A 102 -3.06 -8.31 -10.39
N ALA A 103 -3.00 -9.27 -9.48
CA ALA A 103 -3.77 -10.52 -9.56
C ALA A 103 -5.29 -10.28 -9.51
N LEU A 104 -5.76 -9.36 -8.65
CA LEU A 104 -7.15 -8.93 -8.59
C LEU A 104 -7.59 -8.29 -9.91
N ALA A 105 -6.74 -7.45 -10.52
CA ALA A 105 -7.02 -6.86 -11.83
C ALA A 105 -7.16 -7.93 -12.93
N PHE A 106 -6.27 -8.92 -12.96
CA PHE A 106 -6.32 -10.03 -13.91
C PHE A 106 -7.57 -10.90 -13.73
N ALA A 107 -7.87 -11.30 -12.49
CA ALA A 107 -9.08 -12.04 -12.16
C ALA A 107 -10.33 -11.24 -12.57
N CYS A 108 -10.33 -9.92 -12.39
CA CYS A 108 -11.43 -9.07 -12.82
C CYS A 108 -11.65 -9.12 -14.34
N LEU A 109 -10.60 -8.84 -15.12
CA LEU A 109 -10.68 -8.75 -16.58
C LEU A 109 -11.16 -10.07 -17.21
N GLU A 110 -10.70 -11.18 -16.65
CA GLU A 110 -11.10 -12.53 -17.03
C GLU A 110 -12.59 -12.78 -16.71
N LYS A 111 -13.01 -12.64 -15.44
CA LYS A 111 -14.40 -12.92 -15.02
C LYS A 111 -15.43 -12.02 -15.71
N LYS A 112 -15.07 -10.76 -15.93
CA LYS A 112 -15.95 -9.78 -16.60
C LYS A 112 -15.89 -9.84 -18.12
N ARG A 113 -15.11 -10.77 -18.69
CA ARG A 113 -14.97 -11.01 -20.15
C ARG A 113 -14.63 -9.72 -20.91
N LEU A 114 -13.73 -8.91 -20.36
CA LEU A 114 -13.32 -7.63 -20.94
C LEU A 114 -12.14 -7.75 -21.91
N VAL A 115 -11.63 -8.96 -22.12
CA VAL A 115 -10.52 -9.31 -23.02
C VAL A 115 -10.87 -10.52 -23.89
N GLY A 116 -10.11 -10.75 -24.96
CA GLY A 116 -10.26 -11.92 -25.82
C GLY A 116 -9.91 -13.24 -25.11
N ALA A 117 -10.42 -14.38 -25.63
CA ALA A 117 -10.32 -15.68 -24.97
C ALA A 117 -8.87 -16.15 -24.70
N GLY A 118 -7.93 -15.91 -25.63
CA GLY A 118 -6.52 -16.24 -25.45
C GLY A 118 -5.91 -15.48 -24.27
N LEU A 119 -6.03 -14.15 -24.27
CA LEU A 119 -5.56 -13.31 -23.18
C LEU A 119 -6.26 -13.65 -21.85
N ALA A 120 -7.57 -13.95 -21.87
CA ALA A 120 -8.29 -14.37 -20.67
C ALA A 120 -7.68 -15.61 -20.00
N ALA A 121 -7.27 -16.61 -20.80
CA ALA A 121 -6.60 -17.80 -20.27
C ALA A 121 -5.23 -17.47 -19.66
N GLU A 122 -4.45 -16.59 -20.30
CA GLU A 122 -3.18 -16.11 -19.77
C GLU A 122 -3.35 -15.35 -18.44
N LEU A 123 -4.35 -14.46 -18.35
CA LEU A 123 -4.68 -13.71 -17.13
C LEU A 123 -5.10 -14.63 -15.99
N ARG A 124 -5.92 -15.65 -16.28
CA ARG A 124 -6.31 -16.66 -15.29
C ARG A 124 -5.10 -17.39 -14.73
N ALA A 125 -4.21 -17.85 -15.61
CA ALA A 125 -2.98 -18.53 -15.21
C ALA A 125 -2.06 -17.62 -14.38
N ALA A 126 -1.98 -16.33 -14.74
CA ALA A 126 -1.21 -15.32 -14.02
C ALA A 126 -1.75 -15.04 -12.61
N ALA A 127 -3.08 -14.94 -12.45
CA ALA A 127 -3.71 -14.78 -11.14
C ALA A 127 -3.51 -16.02 -10.25
N HIS A 128 -3.61 -17.23 -10.79
CA HIS A 128 -3.32 -18.45 -10.01
C HIS A 128 -1.84 -18.60 -9.65
N ARG A 129 -0.91 -18.12 -10.49
CA ARG A 129 0.52 -18.06 -10.13
C ARG A 129 0.75 -17.10 -8.96
N ALA A 130 0.11 -15.93 -8.98
CA ALA A 130 0.17 -14.98 -7.87
C ALA A 130 -0.34 -15.58 -6.55
N SER A 131 -1.48 -16.28 -6.61
CA SER A 131 -2.02 -17.01 -5.45
C SER A 131 -0.99 -17.97 -4.85
N ARG A 132 -0.32 -18.77 -5.68
CA ARG A 132 0.73 -19.69 -5.18
C ARG A 132 1.95 -18.96 -4.64
N SER A 133 2.41 -17.91 -5.33
CA SER A 133 3.49 -17.03 -4.86
C SER A 133 3.21 -16.47 -3.46
N MET A 134 1.97 -16.04 -3.19
CA MET A 134 1.54 -15.58 -1.86
C MET A 134 1.50 -16.69 -0.83
N ALA A 135 1.06 -17.89 -1.18
CA ALA A 135 1.10 -19.04 -0.28
C ALA A 135 2.55 -19.42 0.09
N GLU A 136 3.48 -19.34 -0.88
CA GLU A 136 4.92 -19.57 -0.66
C GLU A 136 5.56 -18.47 0.20
N ALA A 137 5.00 -17.26 0.20
CA ALA A 137 5.44 -16.14 1.04
C ALA A 137 4.88 -16.18 2.47
N GLN A 138 4.13 -17.23 2.85
CA GLN A 138 3.61 -17.40 4.20
C GLN A 138 4.72 -17.81 5.18
N GLY A 139 4.84 -17.05 6.27
CA GLY A 139 5.71 -17.34 7.40
C GLY A 139 5.16 -18.45 8.30
N PRO A 140 5.98 -18.98 9.23
CA PRO A 140 5.54 -20.00 10.20
C PRO A 140 4.46 -19.50 11.16
N ASP A 141 4.30 -18.19 11.29
CA ASP A 141 3.24 -17.48 12.03
C ASP A 141 1.94 -17.32 11.22
N GLY A 142 1.89 -17.82 9.99
CA GLY A 142 0.73 -17.70 9.10
C GLY A 142 0.66 -16.36 8.34
N ILE A 143 1.54 -15.41 8.65
CA ILE A 143 1.58 -14.09 8.02
C ILE A 143 2.13 -14.19 6.60
N ILE A 144 1.47 -13.57 5.62
CA ILE A 144 1.91 -13.56 4.23
C ILE A 144 2.65 -12.25 3.93
N GLY A 145 3.98 -12.33 3.78
CA GLY A 145 4.86 -11.18 3.62
C GLY A 145 5.00 -10.37 4.92
N ASN A 146 4.01 -9.58 5.28
CA ASN A 146 3.87 -8.93 6.60
C ASN A 146 2.39 -8.82 6.97
N ILE A 147 2.11 -8.36 8.19
CA ILE A 147 0.71 -8.31 8.67
C ILE A 147 -0.17 -7.42 7.79
N TYR A 148 0.35 -6.29 7.29
CA TYR A 148 -0.39 -5.36 6.42
C TYR A 148 -0.60 -5.87 4.99
N SER A 149 0.23 -6.79 4.51
CA SER A 149 0.08 -7.43 3.20
C SER A 149 -0.81 -8.68 3.23
N THR A 150 -1.01 -9.27 4.41
CA THR A 150 -1.81 -10.49 4.58
C THR A 150 -3.26 -10.33 4.11
N PRO A 151 -3.97 -9.21 4.41
CA PRO A 151 -5.30 -8.97 3.85
C PRO A 151 -5.34 -8.97 2.32
N TRP A 152 -4.31 -8.45 1.66
CA TRP A 152 -4.25 -8.43 0.19
C TRP A 152 -4.16 -9.85 -0.39
N ALA A 153 -3.34 -10.73 0.22
CA ALA A 153 -3.27 -12.12 -0.18
C ALA A 153 -4.60 -12.86 0.03
N LEU A 154 -5.27 -12.63 1.17
CA LEU A 154 -6.58 -13.20 1.46
C LEU A 154 -7.64 -12.75 0.43
N GLN A 155 -7.64 -11.48 0.01
CA GLN A 155 -8.50 -11.00 -1.07
C GLN A 155 -8.25 -11.74 -2.39
N VAL A 156 -7.00 -12.07 -2.72
CA VAL A 156 -6.66 -12.82 -3.93
C VAL A 156 -7.17 -14.26 -3.85
N PHE A 157 -7.01 -14.93 -2.71
CA PHE A 157 -7.55 -16.27 -2.50
C PHE A 157 -9.07 -16.30 -2.67
N LEU A 158 -9.78 -15.32 -2.10
CA LEU A 158 -11.22 -15.14 -2.29
C LEU A 158 -11.57 -14.89 -3.77
N ALA A 159 -10.88 -13.95 -4.41
CA ALA A 159 -11.15 -13.56 -5.80
C ALA A 159 -10.82 -14.67 -6.81
N THR A 160 -9.87 -15.56 -6.52
CA THR A 160 -9.49 -16.67 -7.40
C THR A 160 -10.20 -17.99 -7.09
N GLY A 161 -11.06 -18.01 -6.05
CA GLY A 161 -11.76 -19.21 -5.60
C GLY A 161 -10.85 -20.24 -4.91
N MET A 162 -9.71 -19.79 -4.40
CA MET A 162 -8.68 -20.62 -3.75
C MET A 162 -8.84 -20.69 -2.22
N CYS A 163 -9.81 -19.99 -1.63
CA CYS A 163 -9.99 -19.94 -0.17
C CYS A 163 -10.27 -21.31 0.49
N GLN A 164 -10.77 -22.30 -0.26
CA GLN A 164 -11.01 -23.65 0.24
C GLN A 164 -9.90 -24.64 -0.13
N THR A 165 -9.11 -24.34 -1.16
CA THR A 165 -8.14 -25.28 -1.75
C THR A 165 -6.70 -24.94 -1.41
N GLU A 166 -6.39 -23.67 -1.13
CA GLU A 166 -5.05 -23.22 -0.74
C GLU A 166 -4.87 -23.39 0.77
N PRO A 167 -4.00 -24.31 1.24
CA PRO A 167 -3.80 -24.55 2.67
C PRO A 167 -3.37 -23.31 3.43
N ALA A 168 -2.69 -22.37 2.77
CA ALA A 168 -2.23 -21.12 3.37
C ALA A 168 -3.37 -20.19 3.81
N TYR A 169 -4.58 -20.32 3.25
CA TYR A 169 -5.72 -19.44 3.55
C TYR A 169 -6.12 -19.49 5.03
N GLY A 170 -6.25 -20.70 5.60
CA GLY A 170 -6.68 -20.89 6.99
C GLY A 170 -5.72 -20.25 8.01
N PRO A 171 -4.42 -20.59 7.98
CA PRO A 171 -3.42 -19.96 8.84
C PRO A 171 -3.31 -18.45 8.65
N ALA A 172 -3.42 -17.94 7.41
CA ALA A 172 -3.39 -16.50 7.15
C ALA A 172 -4.60 -15.76 7.74
N MET A 173 -5.79 -16.35 7.66
CA MET A 173 -6.98 -15.80 8.31
C MET A 173 -6.84 -15.82 9.83
N ALA A 174 -6.31 -16.90 10.42
CA ALA A 174 -6.05 -16.97 11.85
C ALA A 174 -5.05 -15.89 12.29
N ALA A 175 -3.92 -15.76 11.58
CA ALA A 175 -2.92 -14.73 11.86
C ALA A 175 -3.49 -13.31 11.74
N LEU A 176 -4.37 -13.05 10.76
CA LEU A 176 -5.05 -11.77 10.63
C LEU A 176 -5.95 -11.48 11.84
N LEU A 177 -6.74 -12.45 12.29
CA LEU A 177 -7.63 -12.31 13.44
C LEU A 177 -6.87 -12.08 14.75
N ASP A 178 -5.75 -12.78 14.92
CA ASP A 178 -4.89 -12.67 16.11
C ASP A 178 -4.16 -11.31 16.20
N ASN A 179 -4.05 -10.57 15.10
CA ASN A 179 -3.31 -9.30 15.00
C ASN A 179 -4.20 -8.13 14.52
N LEU A 180 -5.51 -8.16 14.81
CA LEU A 180 -6.44 -7.08 14.41
C LEU A 180 -6.09 -5.73 15.03
N ASP A 181 -5.45 -5.72 16.19
CA ASP A 181 -4.97 -4.52 16.89
C ASP A 181 -3.90 -3.75 16.11
N ALA A 182 -3.18 -4.42 15.20
CA ALA A 182 -2.23 -3.78 14.30
C ALA A 182 -2.89 -2.83 13.27
N PHE A 183 -4.21 -2.95 13.05
CA PHE A 183 -4.98 -2.19 12.05
C PHE A 183 -5.75 -1.03 12.69
N SER A 184 -5.02 -0.14 13.36
CA SER A 184 -5.60 0.94 14.16
C SER A 184 -6.07 2.16 13.37
N THR A 185 -5.77 2.26 12.06
CA THR A 185 -6.14 3.41 11.24
C THR A 185 -7.26 3.05 10.27
N ALA A 186 -8.04 4.06 9.86
CA ALA A 186 -9.12 3.86 8.89
C ALA A 186 -8.61 3.24 7.58
N ALA A 187 -7.38 3.60 7.17
CA ALA A 187 -6.78 3.14 5.91
C ALA A 187 -6.33 1.67 5.96
N THR A 188 -5.82 1.21 7.11
CA THR A 188 -5.41 -0.19 7.29
C THR A 188 -6.65 -1.07 7.55
N MET A 189 -7.60 -0.59 8.36
CA MET A 189 -8.87 -1.27 8.60
C MET A 189 -9.70 -1.45 7.31
N ALA A 190 -9.72 -0.45 6.43
CA ALA A 190 -10.41 -0.55 5.13
C ALA A 190 -9.88 -1.69 4.24
N GLN A 191 -8.63 -2.14 4.43
CA GLN A 191 -8.06 -3.27 3.70
C GLN A 191 -8.48 -4.62 4.28
N VAL A 192 -8.77 -4.66 5.57
CA VAL A 192 -9.13 -5.85 6.35
C VAL A 192 -10.62 -6.17 6.28
N LEU A 193 -11.48 -5.16 6.40
CA LEU A 193 -12.94 -5.34 6.48
C LEU A 193 -13.54 -6.19 5.35
N PRO A 194 -13.15 -6.03 4.06
CA PRO A 194 -13.65 -6.89 3.00
C PRO A 194 -13.36 -8.36 3.27
N VAL A 195 -12.14 -8.68 3.71
CA VAL A 195 -11.69 -10.05 3.97
C VAL A 195 -12.45 -10.67 5.13
N LEU A 196 -12.66 -9.91 6.21
CA LEU A 196 -13.48 -10.35 7.36
C LEU A 196 -14.92 -10.64 6.95
N HIS A 197 -15.43 -9.96 5.92
CA HIS A 197 -16.75 -10.22 5.34
C HIS A 197 -16.72 -11.29 4.22
N GLY A 198 -15.59 -11.97 4.02
CA GLY A 198 -15.42 -12.97 2.96
C GLY A 198 -15.48 -12.41 1.54
N ARG A 199 -15.09 -11.14 1.37
CA ARG A 199 -15.11 -10.39 0.12
C ARG A 199 -13.73 -9.87 -0.28
N SER A 200 -13.64 -9.50 -1.54
CA SER A 200 -12.51 -8.84 -2.18
C SER A 200 -12.98 -7.59 -2.93
N TYR A 201 -12.03 -6.75 -3.35
CA TYR A 201 -12.37 -5.61 -4.21
C TYR A 201 -13.02 -5.99 -5.54
N LEU A 202 -12.89 -7.25 -5.98
CA LEU A 202 -13.56 -7.74 -7.19
C LEU A 202 -15.08 -7.85 -7.00
N ASP A 203 -15.55 -8.12 -5.78
CA ASP A 203 -16.97 -8.32 -5.48
C ASP A 203 -17.78 -7.02 -5.65
N ILE A 204 -17.12 -5.86 -5.53
CA ILE A 204 -17.70 -4.54 -5.73
C ILE A 204 -18.30 -4.40 -7.16
N ALA A 205 -17.74 -5.11 -8.14
CA ALA A 205 -18.24 -5.07 -9.52
C ALA A 205 -19.67 -5.62 -9.69
N SER A 206 -20.16 -6.43 -8.74
CA SER A 206 -21.50 -7.03 -8.72
C SER A 206 -22.21 -6.81 -7.39
N LEU A 207 -21.79 -5.81 -6.62
CA LEU A 207 -22.43 -5.45 -5.36
C LEU A 207 -23.86 -4.98 -5.61
N HIS A 208 -24.79 -5.55 -4.86
CA HIS A 208 -26.17 -5.10 -4.75
C HIS A 208 -26.35 -4.68 -3.30
N CYS A 209 -26.48 -3.38 -3.04
CA CYS A 209 -26.66 -2.92 -1.67
C CYS A 209 -28.07 -3.22 -1.20
N GLN A 210 -28.16 -3.71 0.02
CA GLN A 210 -29.40 -3.78 0.77
C GLN A 210 -29.40 -2.63 1.77
N GLU A 211 -30.56 -2.37 2.39
CA GLU A 211 -30.61 -1.46 3.53
C GLU A 211 -29.68 -2.02 4.62
N GLU A 212 -28.66 -1.24 4.97
CA GLU A 212 -27.80 -1.54 6.10
C GLU A 212 -28.61 -1.29 7.37
N PRO A 213 -28.73 -2.29 8.27
CA PRO A 213 -29.25 -2.03 9.60
C PRO A 213 -28.19 -1.15 10.30
N ASP A 214 -28.55 0.11 10.57
CA ASP A 214 -27.68 1.13 11.17
C ASP A 214 -27.35 0.76 12.65
N MET A 215 -26.54 -0.28 12.81
CA MET A 215 -26.22 -0.92 14.09
C MET A 215 -24.89 -0.42 14.66
N LEU A 216 -24.15 0.42 13.93
CA LEU A 216 -22.87 0.96 14.38
C LEU A 216 -23.13 2.09 15.39
N THR A 217 -23.01 1.77 16.68
CA THR A 217 -23.07 2.78 17.74
C THR A 217 -21.67 3.32 18.02
N PRO A 218 -21.48 4.66 18.01
CA PRO A 218 -20.23 5.25 18.45
C PRO A 218 -19.95 4.84 19.90
N MET A 219 -18.86 4.10 20.12
CA MET A 219 -18.38 3.87 21.47
C MET A 219 -17.63 5.12 21.94
N ALA A 220 -17.88 5.54 23.18
CA ALA A 220 -17.02 6.51 23.84
C ALA A 220 -15.65 5.84 24.04
N MET A 221 -14.69 6.17 23.19
CA MET A 221 -13.34 5.66 23.33
C MET A 221 -12.77 6.25 24.63
N GLU A 222 -12.40 5.39 25.58
CA GLU A 222 -11.66 5.86 26.75
C GLU A 222 -10.39 6.55 26.23
N PRO A 223 -10.03 7.73 26.77
CA PRO A 223 -8.78 8.37 26.39
C PRO A 223 -7.66 7.35 26.62
N PRO A 224 -6.72 7.21 25.66
CA PRO A 224 -5.59 6.31 25.84
C PRO A 224 -4.96 6.56 27.19
N THR A 225 -4.71 5.51 27.97
CA THR A 225 -4.03 5.64 29.26
C THR A 225 -2.76 6.45 29.05
N GLU A 226 -2.65 7.61 29.71
CA GLU A 226 -1.43 8.42 29.62
C GLU A 226 -0.26 7.56 30.07
N VAL A 227 0.60 7.19 29.11
CA VAL A 227 1.83 6.48 29.44
C VAL A 227 2.77 7.51 30.08
N LEU A 228 2.75 7.55 31.41
CA LEU A 228 3.55 8.48 32.19
C LEU A 228 5.04 8.14 32.02
N GLY A 229 5.83 9.12 31.62
CA GLY A 229 7.28 9.02 31.54
C GLY A 229 7.87 9.62 30.27
N ASN A 230 9.19 9.67 30.24
CA ASN A 230 9.98 10.07 29.07
C ASN A 230 10.83 8.89 28.62
N LYS A 231 11.12 8.86 27.33
CA LYS A 231 12.06 7.94 26.69
C LYS A 231 13.07 8.74 25.88
N THR A 232 14.23 8.17 25.63
CA THR A 232 15.25 8.74 24.75
C THR A 232 15.43 7.81 23.56
N VAL A 233 15.25 8.35 22.36
CA VAL A 233 15.42 7.61 21.11
C VAL A 233 16.65 8.14 20.40
N GLN A 234 17.50 7.27 19.87
CA GLN A 234 18.61 7.69 19.04
C GLN A 234 18.12 7.89 17.60
N LEU A 235 18.14 9.13 17.10
CA LEU A 235 17.75 9.45 15.73
C LEU A 235 18.99 9.60 14.85
N VAL A 236 19.02 8.80 13.78
CA VAL A 236 20.11 8.77 12.80
C VAL A 236 19.57 9.12 11.42
N VAL A 237 20.24 10.00 10.69
CA VAL A 237 19.95 10.27 9.27
C VAL A 237 21.12 9.80 8.42
N GLU A 238 20.83 8.89 7.50
CA GLU A 238 21.79 8.32 6.57
C GLU A 238 21.50 8.73 5.13
N CYS A 239 22.55 9.12 4.42
CA CYS A 239 22.52 9.40 3.01
C CYS A 239 23.71 8.70 2.32
N PRO A 240 23.54 7.44 1.92
CA PRO A 240 24.60 6.70 1.24
C PRO A 240 24.93 7.29 -0.15
N PRO A 241 26.11 6.99 -0.72
CA PRO A 241 26.39 7.26 -2.13
C PRO A 241 25.36 6.56 -3.03
N PRO A 242 24.97 7.16 -4.18
CA PRO A 242 25.56 8.35 -4.79
C PRO A 242 24.91 9.69 -4.38
N TRP A 243 23.98 9.68 -3.42
CA TRP A 243 23.18 10.88 -3.11
C TRP A 243 23.92 11.92 -2.28
N CYS A 244 24.76 11.46 -1.34
CA CYS A 244 25.61 12.34 -0.53
C CYS A 244 27.05 11.82 -0.45
N SER A 245 27.98 12.74 -0.16
CA SER A 245 29.38 12.43 0.10
C SER A 245 29.63 11.88 1.50
N GLN A 246 28.78 12.26 2.47
CA GLN A 246 28.84 11.83 3.86
C GLN A 246 27.69 10.85 4.15
N LEU A 247 28.04 9.65 4.62
CA LEU A 247 27.06 8.59 4.89
C LEU A 247 26.11 8.96 6.03
N ARG A 248 26.62 9.55 7.11
CA ARG A 248 25.85 9.83 8.33
C ARG A 248 25.76 11.33 8.53
N LEU A 249 24.57 11.89 8.30
CA LEU A 249 24.33 13.34 8.29
C LEU A 249 23.88 13.86 9.65
N TYR A 250 23.23 13.02 10.44
CA TYR A 250 22.72 13.36 11.77
C TYR A 250 22.75 12.13 12.67
N ASP A 251 23.09 12.32 13.95
CA ASP A 251 23.17 11.26 14.95
C ASP A 251 23.03 11.89 16.35
N ARG A 252 21.80 11.95 16.87
CA ARG A 252 21.52 12.59 18.17
C ARG A 252 20.49 11.81 18.99
N PRO A 253 20.64 11.80 20.33
CA PRO A 253 19.58 11.36 21.23
C PRO A 253 18.48 12.44 21.30
N VAL A 254 17.23 11.99 21.20
CA VAL A 254 16.04 12.85 21.23
C VAL A 254 15.13 12.41 22.39
N PRO A 255 14.97 13.24 23.44
CA PRO A 255 14.07 12.94 24.54
C PRO A 255 12.62 13.26 24.14
N VAL A 256 11.71 12.32 24.37
CA VAL A 256 10.28 12.45 24.04
C VAL A 256 9.41 11.78 25.12
N PRO A 257 8.11 12.12 25.22
CA PRO A 257 7.18 11.37 26.05
C PRO A 257 7.14 9.88 25.69
N ALA A 258 6.87 9.01 26.66
CA ALA A 258 6.87 7.56 26.47
C ALA A 258 5.91 7.10 25.34
N ALA A 259 4.76 7.77 25.21
CA ALA A 259 3.78 7.49 24.16
C ALA A 259 4.17 8.01 22.76
N ALA A 260 5.24 8.81 22.60
CA ALA A 260 5.58 9.48 21.34
C ALA A 260 5.75 8.51 20.15
N SER A 261 5.20 8.91 19.01
CA SER A 261 5.44 8.32 17.68
C SER A 261 6.80 8.74 17.11
N LEU A 262 7.21 8.14 15.99
CA LEU A 262 8.38 8.61 15.24
C LEU A 262 8.18 10.05 14.74
N LEU A 263 6.97 10.44 14.34
CA LEU A 263 6.67 11.82 13.93
C LEU A 263 6.91 12.81 15.08
N ASP A 264 6.52 12.45 16.30
CA ASP A 264 6.80 13.26 17.49
C ASP A 264 8.30 13.37 17.77
N VAL A 265 9.07 12.30 17.52
CA VAL A 265 10.54 12.32 17.58
C VAL A 265 11.13 13.28 16.55
N LEU A 266 10.59 13.34 15.33
CA LEU A 266 11.05 14.30 14.31
C LEU A 266 10.75 15.75 14.72
N TRP A 267 9.56 16.01 15.27
CA TRP A 267 9.20 17.32 15.79
C TRP A 267 10.08 17.74 16.96
N ALA A 268 10.35 16.83 17.90
CA ALA A 268 11.24 17.09 19.03
C ALA A 268 12.69 17.38 18.56
N ALA A 269 13.20 16.62 17.58
CA ALA A 269 14.51 16.87 17.00
C ALA A 269 14.60 18.25 16.32
N ALA A 270 13.57 18.62 15.56
CA ALA A 270 13.48 19.93 14.92
C ALA A 270 13.37 21.08 15.93
N ALA A 271 12.68 20.88 17.05
CA ALA A 271 12.59 21.86 18.13
C ALA A 271 13.90 22.00 18.91
N GLN A 272 14.63 20.90 19.12
CA GLN A 272 15.90 20.88 19.84
C GLN A 272 17.04 21.51 19.04
N GLU A 273 17.10 21.28 17.72
CA GLU A 273 18.12 21.87 16.85
C GLU A 273 17.49 22.53 15.58
N PRO A 274 16.78 23.67 15.69
CA PRO A 274 16.02 24.26 14.56
C PRO A 274 16.86 24.63 13.34
N HIS A 275 18.15 24.90 13.53
CA HIS A 275 19.08 25.23 12.45
C HIS A 275 19.77 24.00 11.85
N ASN A 276 19.79 22.86 12.55
CA ASN A 276 20.52 21.66 12.13
C ASN A 276 19.61 20.49 11.75
N PHE A 277 18.34 20.50 12.17
CA PHE A 277 17.37 19.47 11.83
C PHE A 277 16.08 20.07 11.29
N THR A 278 15.74 19.71 10.06
CA THR A 278 14.47 20.06 9.40
C THR A 278 13.91 18.84 8.72
N PHE A 279 12.59 18.76 8.60
CA PHE A 279 11.94 17.72 7.82
C PHE A 279 10.62 18.26 7.25
N ASP A 280 10.09 17.55 6.26
CA ASP A 280 8.78 17.85 5.69
C ASP A 280 8.02 16.55 5.40
N THR A 281 6.69 16.63 5.46
CA THR A 281 5.79 15.51 5.21
C THR A 281 4.67 15.91 4.26
N GLN A 282 4.23 14.97 3.45
CA GLN A 282 3.05 15.12 2.61
C GLN A 282 1.90 14.25 3.12
N ASP A 283 0.72 14.83 3.26
CA ASP A 283 -0.47 14.06 3.64
C ASP A 283 -0.88 13.07 2.54
N THR A 284 -1.06 11.81 2.94
CA THR A 284 -1.56 10.74 2.08
C THR A 284 -2.76 10.05 2.72
N SER A 285 -3.43 9.19 1.97
CA SER A 285 -4.51 8.36 2.51
C SER A 285 -4.04 7.35 3.57
N GLN A 286 -2.73 7.11 3.69
CA GLN A 286 -2.12 6.23 4.70
C GLN A 286 -1.50 7.03 5.88
N GLY A 287 -1.70 8.35 5.93
CA GLY A 287 -1.06 9.25 6.89
C GLY A 287 0.09 10.08 6.29
N PRO A 288 0.82 10.82 7.12
CA PRO A 288 1.90 11.70 6.67
C PRO A 288 3.08 10.88 6.13
N PHE A 289 3.44 11.14 4.87
CA PHE A 289 4.57 10.52 4.20
C PHE A 289 5.80 11.43 4.25
N LEU A 290 6.92 10.92 4.73
CA LEU A 290 8.16 11.68 4.88
C LEU A 290 8.80 11.98 3.51
N THR A 291 8.84 13.26 3.12
CA THR A 291 9.33 13.69 1.81
C THR A 291 10.70 14.35 1.88
N GLN A 292 11.03 15.02 2.99
CA GLN A 292 12.28 15.75 3.12
C GLN A 292 12.87 15.58 4.53
N VAL A 293 14.20 15.44 4.61
CA VAL A 293 14.96 15.45 5.87
C VAL A 293 16.26 16.21 5.64
N LEU A 294 16.63 17.13 6.52
CA LEU A 294 17.82 18.00 6.40
C LEU A 294 17.88 18.78 5.06
N GLY A 295 16.72 19.20 4.55
CA GLY A 295 16.61 19.86 3.24
C GLY A 295 16.81 18.93 2.03
N LEU A 296 17.04 17.63 2.24
CA LEU A 296 17.18 16.64 1.18
C LEU A 296 15.81 16.04 0.83
N GLU A 297 15.31 16.40 -0.35
CA GLU A 297 14.01 15.97 -0.85
C GLU A 297 14.12 14.61 -1.57
N ALA A 298 13.28 13.66 -1.14
CA ALA A 298 13.01 12.42 -1.86
C ALA A 298 12.08 12.70 -3.05
N ARG A 299 12.46 12.20 -4.23
CA ARG A 299 11.75 12.43 -5.49
C ARG A 299 11.45 11.11 -6.17
N GLN A 300 10.16 10.87 -6.43
CA GLN A 300 9.72 9.69 -7.17
C GLN A 300 10.34 9.61 -8.57
N GLN A 301 10.56 10.75 -9.26
CA GLN A 301 11.22 10.77 -10.58
C GLN A 301 12.68 10.30 -10.52
N LYS A 302 13.35 10.48 -9.37
CA LYS A 302 14.71 10.01 -9.11
C LYS A 302 14.73 8.63 -8.44
N ARG A 303 13.55 8.03 -8.22
CA ARG A 303 13.33 6.76 -7.52
C ARG A 303 14.07 6.70 -6.19
N ASN A 304 13.95 7.74 -5.37
CA ASN A 304 14.47 7.74 -4.02
C ASN A 304 13.41 8.15 -2.99
N TYR A 305 13.52 7.60 -1.79
CA TYR A 305 12.59 7.74 -0.67
C TYR A 305 13.35 7.71 0.66
N TRP A 306 12.72 8.25 1.69
CA TRP A 306 13.16 8.08 3.06
C TRP A 306 12.67 6.73 3.59
N GLN A 307 13.58 5.76 3.62
CA GLN A 307 13.34 4.46 4.24
C GLN A 307 13.45 4.61 5.77
N LEU A 308 12.43 4.11 6.47
CA LEU A 308 12.38 4.10 7.93
C LEU A 308 12.89 2.74 8.43
N LEU A 309 13.89 2.75 9.29
CA LEU A 309 14.50 1.54 9.82
C LEU A 309 14.66 1.65 11.35
N THR A 310 14.67 0.50 12.00
CA THR A 310 15.26 0.35 13.34
C THR A 310 16.62 -0.36 13.21
N ALA A 311 17.57 0.01 14.08
CA ALA A 311 18.91 -0.58 14.05
C ALA A 311 18.85 -2.12 14.25
N PRO A 312 19.74 -2.89 13.59
CA PRO A 312 20.82 -2.40 12.73
C PRO A 312 20.38 -2.01 11.31
N ASN A 313 19.32 -2.62 10.75
CA ASN A 313 18.89 -2.41 9.36
C ASN A 313 17.47 -2.95 9.07
N THR A 314 16.60 -3.01 10.08
CA THR A 314 15.27 -3.63 9.95
C THR A 314 14.25 -2.59 9.50
N PRO A 315 13.62 -2.73 8.32
CA PRO A 315 12.59 -1.79 7.88
C PRO A 315 11.38 -1.79 8.79
N LEU A 316 10.88 -0.59 9.10
CA LEU A 316 9.64 -0.44 9.83
C LEU A 316 8.46 -0.87 8.95
N GLN A 317 7.45 -1.46 9.57
CA GLN A 317 6.20 -1.85 8.90
C GLN A 317 5.12 -0.77 8.98
N MET A 318 5.38 0.33 9.69
CA MET A 318 4.47 1.42 9.97
C MET A 318 5.07 2.77 9.52
N GLY A 319 4.20 3.75 9.26
CA GLY A 319 4.60 5.11 8.92
C GLY A 319 5.07 5.93 10.14
N VAL A 320 5.52 7.16 9.89
CA VAL A 320 6.05 8.04 10.94
C VAL A 320 5.04 8.38 12.03
N ALA A 321 3.75 8.50 11.69
CA ALA A 321 2.70 8.83 12.65
C ALA A 321 2.28 7.63 13.54
N ASP A 322 2.42 6.41 13.03
CA ASP A 322 1.87 5.22 13.68
C ASP A 322 2.94 4.48 14.50
N TYR A 323 4.18 4.48 14.03
CA TYR A 323 5.25 3.75 14.69
C TYR A 323 5.65 4.41 16.01
N ARG A 324 5.61 3.63 17.11
CA ARG A 324 6.00 4.09 18.45
C ARG A 324 7.29 3.39 18.89
N PRO A 325 8.44 4.10 18.91
CA PRO A 325 9.72 3.50 19.29
C PRO A 325 9.79 3.15 20.78
N ARG A 326 10.67 2.21 21.13
CA ARG A 326 11.01 1.86 22.52
C ARG A 326 12.08 2.80 23.08
N ASP A 327 12.22 2.81 24.40
CA ASP A 327 13.32 3.55 25.04
C ASP A 327 14.68 2.96 24.67
N GLY A 328 15.64 3.84 24.34
CA GLY A 328 16.97 3.47 23.85
C GLY A 328 17.00 2.93 22.42
N GLU A 329 15.86 2.86 21.72
CA GLU A 329 15.81 2.40 20.33
C GLU A 329 16.56 3.36 19.40
N THR A 330 17.21 2.81 18.38
CA THR A 330 17.87 3.59 17.33
C THR A 330 17.05 3.56 16.05
N LEU A 331 16.50 4.72 15.67
CA LEU A 331 15.75 4.91 14.44
C LEU A 331 16.65 5.53 13.38
N ILE A 332 16.61 4.96 12.17
CA ILE A 332 17.43 5.38 11.05
C ILE A 332 16.51 5.82 9.92
N LEU A 333 16.66 7.08 9.50
CA LEU A 333 16.06 7.63 8.29
C LEU A 333 17.11 7.56 7.18
N ARG A 334 16.97 6.59 6.26
CA ARG A 334 17.92 6.40 5.18
C ARG A 334 17.34 6.88 3.85
N LEU A 335 18.05 7.76 3.14
CA LEU A 335 17.71 8.07 1.76
C LEU A 335 18.11 6.88 0.87
N SER A 336 17.11 6.12 0.45
CA SER A 336 17.28 4.88 -0.31
C SER A 336 16.76 5.05 -1.74
N GLY A 337 17.41 4.39 -2.69
CA GLY A 337 16.96 4.28 -4.07
C GLY A 337 16.16 3.02 -4.31
N TRP A 338 15.31 3.00 -5.35
CA TRP A 338 14.62 1.79 -5.80
C TRP A 338 14.55 1.66 -7.31
#